data_AF-A0A8H8MTG7-F1
#
_entry.id   AF-A0A8H8MTG7-F1
#
_cell.length_a   1.000
_cell.length_b   1.000
_cell.length_c   1.000
_cell.angle_alpha   90.00
_cell.angle_beta   90.00
_cell.angle_gamma   90.00
#
_symmetry.space_group_name_H-M   'P 1'
#
loop_
_entity.id
_entity.type
_entity.pdbx_description
1 polymer ?
#
loop_
_entity_poly.entity_id
_entity_poly.type
_entity_poly.pdbx_seq_one_letter_code
_entity_poly.pdbx_strand_id
1 'polypeptide(L)'
;MTSAQLKTLLAPPDLNLSETRALEYLDSNFASWSSLGSLSHIDKEVQRTRAENDELQTQLKTSQENIDGFIADTVRQTQQYLDSAQKASLKRHILADEISALQEELAPDDDLRGKSSLLYELEQLHKRLAELEGAKVYMQVLEQGLRLSEKATQAIREPPTVSFSGAALDPFRNLRSFVLRATELLVTSQSTTPTTLNILQFLQDLMAQTWKDIKGILSSRLIAASEKIAWPLPINLTTVSPVDTESFRTAFSDMLALQSEGEAFRSLDEATGEKTERDGLYALEALVHPVALRFKFHFDGTRPTNRLDKPEWYFTHILNIAHEHRGFMEYFIQPLLEKSSFRNINAQNEFTRLLFPILARKIRRSVPTLLTQPGLFAHTIYQALLFDSAIREAGFTLANTWECARDSHKGKEWPGVVDVILGHKAWFDEWMEAERQFTERQYNEIILSPDAFAFTNDDGEENQPFSEMKTTNSARRIKALLDQVTGTYL
;
A
#
# COMPACT_ATOMS: atom_id res chain seq x y z
N MET A 1 77.30 19.05 10.43
CA MET A 1 78.52 19.87 10.47
C MET A 1 78.20 21.16 11.19
N THR A 2 78.79 21.42 12.36
CA THR A 2 78.59 22.70 13.07
C THR A 2 79.42 23.80 12.41
N SER A 3 78.98 25.06 12.47
CA SER A 3 79.70 26.22 11.88
C SER A 3 81.16 26.32 12.35
N ALA A 4 81.45 25.85 13.58
CA ALA A 4 82.80 25.76 14.11
C ALA A 4 83.67 24.76 13.34
N GLN A 5 83.17 23.57 13.02
CA GLN A 5 83.92 22.53 12.29
C GLN A 5 84.28 22.97 10.86
N LEU A 6 83.37 23.68 10.17
CA LEU A 6 83.63 24.25 8.84
C LEU A 6 84.74 25.30 8.89
N LYS A 7 84.76 26.17 9.91
CA LYS A 7 85.83 27.16 10.10
C LYS A 7 87.19 26.50 10.36
N THR A 8 87.23 25.40 11.12
CA THR A 8 88.47 24.66 11.36
C THR A 8 88.99 23.97 10.10
N LEU A 9 88.10 23.44 9.26
CA LEU A 9 88.47 22.77 8.00
C LEU A 9 88.88 23.74 6.89
N LEU A 10 88.44 25.00 6.96
CA LEU A 10 88.81 26.06 6.01
C LEU A 10 90.04 26.88 6.45
N ALA A 11 90.62 26.59 7.63
CA ALA A 11 91.81 27.28 8.10
C ALA A 11 93.04 26.86 7.27
N PRO A 12 93.99 27.79 7.00
CA PRO A 12 95.22 27.45 6.29
C PRO A 12 96.03 26.42 7.09
N PRO A 13 96.80 25.55 6.41
CA PRO A 13 97.64 24.56 7.07
C PRO A 13 98.65 25.24 8.01
N ASP A 14 98.74 24.76 9.25
CA ASP A 14 99.69 25.27 10.25
C ASP A 14 101.10 24.74 9.96
N LEU A 15 101.95 25.64 9.45
CA LEU A 15 103.32 25.34 9.05
C LEU A 15 104.19 24.88 10.23
N ASN A 16 104.03 25.47 11.41
CA ASN A 16 104.84 25.12 12.58
C ASN A 16 104.53 23.71 13.07
N LEU A 17 103.25 23.31 13.01
CA LEU A 17 102.80 21.98 13.41
C LEU A 17 103.26 20.92 12.39
N SER A 18 103.27 21.29 11.10
CA SER A 18 103.83 20.45 10.04
C SER A 18 105.35 20.26 10.19
N GLU A 19 106.10 21.32 10.48
CA GLU A 19 107.55 21.25 10.73
C GLU A 19 107.88 20.41 11.96
N THR A 20 107.13 20.60 13.06
CA THR A 20 107.33 19.81 14.29
C THR A 20 107.11 18.31 14.03
N ARG A 21 106.04 17.95 13.31
CA ARG A 21 105.77 16.55 12.94
C ARG A 21 106.81 15.98 11.99
N ALA A 22 107.30 16.78 11.05
CA ALA A 22 108.35 16.37 10.13
C ALA A 22 109.66 16.09 10.90
N LEU A 23 110.01 16.94 11.87
CA LEU A 23 111.16 16.74 12.75
C LEU A 23 110.99 15.50 13.64
N GLU A 24 109.85 15.32 14.28
CA GLU A 24 109.55 14.11 15.08
C GLU A 24 109.65 12.83 14.23
N TYR A 25 109.15 12.87 13.00
CA TYR A 25 109.24 11.73 12.07
C TYR A 25 110.69 11.46 11.66
N LEU A 26 111.46 12.49 11.33
CA LEU A 26 112.88 12.35 10.96
C LEU A 26 113.71 11.83 12.14
N ASP A 27 113.50 12.36 13.34
CA ASP A 27 114.19 11.93 14.57
C ASP A 27 113.87 10.47 14.93
N SER A 28 112.61 10.03 14.71
CA SER A 28 112.20 8.64 14.95
C SER A 28 112.81 7.63 13.96
N ASN A 29 113.03 8.03 12.71
CA ASN A 29 113.46 7.12 11.63
C ASN A 29 114.97 7.17 11.35
N PHE A 30 115.68 8.23 11.77
CA PHE A 30 117.10 8.44 11.49
C PHE A 30 117.94 8.73 12.76
N ALA A 31 117.78 7.92 13.81
CA ALA A 31 118.39 8.17 15.12
C ALA A 31 119.93 7.93 15.24
N SER A 32 120.62 7.36 14.24
CA SER A 32 122.07 7.07 14.33
C SER A 32 122.86 7.33 13.04
N TRP A 33 124.12 7.75 13.15
CA TRP A 33 124.98 8.11 12.00
C TRP A 33 125.18 6.99 10.95
N SER A 34 125.01 5.72 11.32
CA SER A 34 125.05 4.57 10.40
C SER A 34 123.79 4.43 9.55
N SER A 35 122.64 4.94 10.02
CA SER A 35 121.38 4.98 9.26
C SER A 35 121.32 6.11 8.23
N LEU A 36 122.21 7.10 8.34
CA LEU A 36 122.40 8.18 7.34
C LEU A 36 123.20 7.73 6.10
N GLY A 37 123.94 6.61 6.19
CA GLY A 37 124.79 6.10 5.11
C GLY A 37 124.02 5.68 3.85
N SER A 38 122.72 5.42 3.97
CA SER A 38 121.79 5.15 2.86
C SER A 38 121.02 6.41 2.46
N LEU A 39 121.73 7.43 1.96
CA LEU A 39 121.16 8.67 1.41
C LEU A 39 119.99 8.45 0.42
N SER A 40 119.92 7.27 -0.23
CA SER A 40 118.85 6.87 -1.12
C SER A 40 117.49 6.65 -0.42
N HIS A 41 117.45 6.44 0.90
CA HIS A 41 116.21 6.23 1.64
C HIS A 41 115.50 7.56 1.96
N ILE A 42 116.26 8.59 2.34
CA ILE A 42 115.73 9.95 2.56
C ILE A 42 115.20 10.53 1.26
N ASP A 43 115.93 10.35 0.16
CA ASP A 43 115.50 10.88 -1.15
C ASP A 43 114.21 10.21 -1.65
N LYS A 44 114.05 8.90 -1.42
CA LYS A 44 112.78 8.18 -1.69
C LYS A 44 111.63 8.68 -0.82
N GLU A 45 111.89 8.97 0.44
CA GLU A 45 110.87 9.46 1.37
C GLU A 45 110.42 10.89 1.03
N VAL A 46 111.36 11.77 0.67
CA VAL A 46 111.06 13.11 0.16
C VAL A 46 110.25 13.02 -1.15
N GLN A 47 110.59 12.10 -2.05
CA GLN A 47 109.80 11.90 -3.27
C GLN A 47 108.39 11.37 -2.97
N ARG A 48 108.24 10.47 -2.00
CA ARG A 48 106.92 9.98 -1.54
C ARG A 48 106.07 11.11 -0.99
N THR A 49 106.60 11.92 -0.07
CA THR A 49 105.86 13.05 0.52
C THR A 49 105.54 14.13 -0.52
N ARG A 50 106.41 14.36 -1.51
CA ARG A 50 106.12 15.27 -2.63
C ARG A 50 104.97 14.75 -3.48
N ALA A 51 104.99 13.46 -3.85
CA ALA A 51 103.90 12.85 -4.60
C ALA A 51 102.57 12.89 -3.84
N GLU A 52 102.58 12.62 -2.53
CA GLU A 52 101.39 12.73 -1.67
C GLU A 52 100.88 14.17 -1.57
N ASN A 53 101.77 15.17 -1.47
CA ASN A 53 101.37 16.58 -1.45
C ASN A 53 100.78 17.04 -2.80
N ASP A 54 101.37 16.62 -3.91
CA ASP A 54 100.86 16.95 -5.25
C ASP A 54 99.47 16.32 -5.48
N GLU A 55 99.25 15.09 -4.99
CA GLU A 55 97.94 14.43 -5.03
C GLU A 55 96.91 15.19 -4.18
N LEU A 56 97.25 15.56 -2.94
CA LEU A 56 96.37 16.31 -2.04
C LEU A 56 96.03 17.71 -2.58
N GLN A 57 97.00 18.40 -3.20
CA GLN A 57 96.74 19.69 -3.87
C GLN A 57 95.77 19.53 -5.04
N THR A 58 95.91 18.45 -5.82
CA THR A 58 95.01 18.14 -6.93
C THR A 58 93.59 17.84 -6.44
N GLN A 59 93.46 17.07 -5.36
CA GLN A 59 92.17 16.77 -4.74
C GLN A 59 91.51 18.02 -4.14
N LEU A 60 92.29 18.89 -3.48
CA LEU A 60 91.79 20.15 -2.93
C LEU A 60 91.29 21.09 -4.03
N LYS A 61 92.05 21.24 -5.11
CA LYS A 61 91.64 22.04 -6.27
C LYS A 61 90.34 21.51 -6.87
N THR A 62 90.25 20.19 -7.09
CA THR A 62 89.05 19.54 -7.65
C THR A 62 87.85 19.73 -6.72
N SER A 63 88.04 19.59 -5.40
CA SER A 63 86.97 19.79 -4.43
C SER A 63 86.52 21.25 -4.39
N GLN A 64 87.43 22.20 -4.52
CA GLN A 64 87.10 23.63 -4.51
C GLN A 64 86.33 24.04 -5.76
N GLU A 65 86.76 23.55 -6.94
CA GLU A 65 86.02 23.74 -8.20
C GLU A 65 84.60 23.15 -8.13
N ASN A 66 84.43 21.97 -7.51
CA ASN A 66 83.12 21.35 -7.32
C ASN A 66 82.23 22.15 -6.35
N ILE A 67 82.80 22.70 -5.27
CA ILE A 67 82.07 23.54 -4.30
C ILE A 67 81.62 24.84 -4.97
N ASP A 68 82.51 25.51 -5.69
CA ASP A 68 82.20 26.76 -6.38
C ASP A 68 81.12 26.54 -7.45
N GLY A 69 81.21 25.43 -8.19
CA GLY A 69 80.17 25.00 -9.14
C GLY A 69 78.83 24.77 -8.45
N PHE A 70 78.81 24.03 -7.34
CA PHE A 70 77.60 23.76 -6.57
C PHE A 70 76.96 25.03 -5.99
N ILE A 71 77.78 25.96 -5.49
CA ILE A 71 77.31 27.26 -4.97
C ILE A 71 76.69 28.08 -6.11
N ALA A 72 77.37 28.19 -7.25
CA ALA A 72 76.87 28.93 -8.40
C ALA A 72 75.54 28.35 -8.92
N ASP A 73 75.43 27.03 -9.00
CA ASP A 73 74.20 26.36 -9.40
C ASP A 73 73.07 26.55 -8.40
N THR A 74 73.36 26.45 -7.10
CA THR A 74 72.37 26.65 -6.04
C THR A 74 71.85 28.09 -6.04
N VAL A 75 72.73 29.08 -6.18
CA VAL A 75 72.35 30.50 -6.28
C VAL A 75 71.48 30.74 -7.51
N ARG A 76 71.86 30.18 -8.67
CA ARG A 76 71.09 30.29 -9.91
C ARG A 76 69.69 29.69 -9.77
N GLN A 77 69.57 28.48 -9.22
CA GLN A 77 68.27 27.83 -9.02
C GLN A 77 67.40 28.60 -8.02
N THR A 78 67.99 29.09 -6.93
CA THR A 78 67.25 29.86 -5.91
C THR A 78 66.68 31.15 -6.51
N GLN A 79 67.46 31.85 -7.35
CA GLN A 79 66.97 33.04 -8.05
C GLN A 79 65.81 32.72 -9.00
N GLN A 80 65.90 31.62 -9.75
CA GLN A 80 64.81 31.18 -10.63
C GLN A 80 63.52 30.85 -9.86
N TYR A 81 63.63 30.20 -8.71
CA TYR A 81 62.47 29.90 -7.86
C TYR A 81 61.87 31.18 -7.27
N LEU A 82 62.70 32.15 -6.87
CA LEU A 82 62.24 33.44 -6.36
C LEU A 82 61.44 34.21 -7.42
N ASP A 83 61.98 34.31 -8.64
CA ASP A 83 61.32 34.99 -9.75
C ASP A 83 59.98 34.31 -10.13
N SER A 84 59.94 32.97 -10.10
CA SER A 84 58.72 32.20 -10.35
C SER A 84 57.66 32.43 -9.27
N ALA A 85 58.05 32.44 -8.00
CA ALA A 85 57.16 32.71 -6.88
C ALA A 85 56.59 34.12 -6.92
N GLN A 86 57.40 35.12 -7.28
CA GLN A 86 56.93 36.50 -7.46
C GLN A 86 55.89 36.61 -8.58
N LYS A 87 56.15 35.98 -9.73
CA LYS A 87 55.19 35.94 -10.85
C LYS A 87 53.88 35.24 -10.45
N ALA A 88 53.95 34.15 -9.70
CA ALA A 88 52.76 33.45 -9.21
C ALA A 88 51.94 34.30 -8.23
N SER A 89 52.61 35.02 -7.31
CA SER A 89 51.95 35.93 -6.38
C SER A 89 51.21 37.06 -7.10
N LEU A 90 51.86 37.68 -8.10
CA LEU A 90 51.26 38.75 -8.89
C LEU A 90 50.01 38.26 -9.64
N LYS A 91 50.06 37.07 -10.25
CA LYS A 91 48.89 36.44 -10.88
C LYS A 91 47.75 36.20 -9.89
N ARG A 92 48.06 35.77 -8.67
CA ARG A 92 47.06 35.56 -7.62
C ARG A 92 46.34 36.86 -7.25
N HIS A 93 47.07 37.96 -7.14
CA HIS A 93 46.49 39.26 -6.85
C HIS A 93 45.57 39.75 -7.99
N ILE A 94 46.02 39.65 -9.24
CA ILE A 94 45.19 39.99 -10.42
C ILE A 94 43.89 39.17 -10.44
N LEU A 95 43.98 37.85 -10.22
CA LEU A 95 42.80 36.99 -10.17
C LEU A 95 41.86 37.34 -9.01
N ALA A 96 42.39 37.73 -7.85
CA ALA A 96 41.58 38.14 -6.71
C ALA A 96 40.84 39.47 -7.00
N ASP A 97 41.50 40.40 -7.70
CA ASP A 97 40.90 41.67 -8.12
C ASP A 97 39.82 41.44 -9.19
N GLU A 98 40.07 40.55 -10.17
CA GLU A 98 39.07 40.14 -11.17
C GLU A 98 37.84 39.47 -10.54
N ILE A 99 38.04 38.58 -9.57
CA ILE A 99 36.95 37.94 -8.83
C ILE A 99 36.16 38.97 -8.02
N SER A 100 36.84 39.93 -7.37
CA SER A 100 36.18 40.98 -6.59
C SER A 100 35.37 41.93 -7.48
N ALA A 101 35.91 42.30 -8.64
CA ALA A 101 35.19 43.13 -9.63
C ALA A 101 33.95 42.41 -10.18
N LEU A 102 34.06 41.12 -10.50
CA LEU A 102 32.92 40.31 -10.90
C LEU A 102 31.89 40.21 -9.77
N GLN A 103 32.33 40.01 -8.53
CA GLN A 103 31.42 39.99 -7.38
C GLN A 103 30.71 41.32 -7.16
N GLU A 104 31.37 42.46 -7.37
CA GLU A 104 30.78 43.79 -7.26
C GLU A 104 29.80 44.08 -8.40
N GLU A 105 30.08 43.63 -9.62
CA GLU A 105 29.16 43.69 -10.77
C GLU A 105 27.95 42.74 -10.61
N LEU A 106 28.12 41.64 -9.87
CA LEU A 106 27.08 40.64 -9.58
C LEU A 106 26.33 40.92 -8.26
N ALA A 107 26.83 41.80 -7.39
CA ALA A 107 26.19 42.18 -6.14
C ALA A 107 25.08 43.21 -6.41
N PRO A 108 23.97 43.17 -5.64
CA PRO A 108 22.86 44.10 -5.85
C PRO A 108 23.28 45.52 -5.47
N ASP A 109 23.08 46.46 -6.39
CA ASP A 109 23.11 47.90 -6.09
C ASP A 109 21.87 48.19 -5.21
N ASP A 110 22.09 48.37 -3.91
CA ASP A 110 21.04 48.37 -2.86
C ASP A 110 20.09 49.58 -2.95
N ASP A 111 20.33 50.53 -3.87
CA ASP A 111 19.69 51.85 -3.82
C ASP A 111 18.71 52.19 -4.96
N LEU A 112 18.44 51.32 -5.93
CA LEU A 112 17.49 51.66 -7.00
C LEU A 112 16.56 50.51 -7.42
N ARG A 113 15.36 50.52 -6.81
CA ARG A 113 14.09 50.01 -7.36
C ARG A 113 14.19 48.83 -8.34
N GLY A 114 14.16 47.62 -7.79
CA GLY A 114 13.42 46.50 -8.42
C GLY A 114 13.99 45.92 -9.71
N LYS A 115 15.28 46.05 -10.00
CA LYS A 115 15.94 45.19 -10.98
C LYS A 115 16.70 44.10 -10.24
N SER A 116 16.07 42.94 -10.14
CA SER A 116 16.72 41.69 -9.76
C SER A 116 18.04 41.53 -10.52
N SER A 117 19.10 41.06 -9.83
CA SER A 117 20.35 40.74 -10.53
C SER A 117 20.07 39.75 -11.66
N LEU A 118 20.81 39.82 -12.77
CA LEU A 118 20.67 38.88 -13.89
C LEU A 118 20.77 37.42 -13.42
N LEU A 119 21.57 37.17 -12.38
CA LEU A 119 21.68 35.86 -11.72
C LEU A 119 20.35 35.44 -11.06
N TYR A 120 19.70 36.34 -10.32
CA TYR A 120 18.40 36.07 -9.70
C TYR A 120 17.30 35.84 -10.76
N GLU A 121 17.32 36.58 -11.87
CA GLU A 121 16.40 36.35 -12.99
C GLU A 121 16.65 34.99 -13.66
N LEU A 122 17.92 34.61 -13.85
CA LEU A 122 18.30 33.33 -14.44
C LEU A 122 17.98 32.16 -13.50
N GLU A 123 18.15 32.33 -12.19
CA GLU A 123 17.73 31.37 -11.17
C GLU A 123 16.21 31.22 -11.14
N GLN A 124 15.45 32.32 -11.20
CA GLN A 124 13.99 32.26 -11.33
C GLN A 124 13.55 31.56 -12.63
N LEU A 125 14.21 31.84 -13.76
CA LEU A 125 13.92 31.16 -15.03
C LEU A 125 14.23 29.66 -14.95
N HIS A 126 15.35 29.27 -14.32
CA HIS A 126 15.68 27.87 -14.07
C HIS A 126 14.63 27.20 -13.18
N LYS A 127 14.18 27.87 -12.12
CA LYS A 127 13.13 27.35 -11.25
C LYS A 127 11.81 27.17 -11.99
N ARG A 128 11.40 28.16 -12.79
CA ARG A 128 10.20 28.06 -13.64
C ARG A 128 10.33 26.96 -14.69
N LEU A 129 11.51 26.79 -15.28
CA LEU A 129 11.77 25.73 -16.24
C LEU A 129 11.67 24.35 -15.58
N ALA A 130 12.26 24.17 -14.40
CA ALA A 130 12.14 22.94 -13.61
C ALA A 130 10.68 22.66 -13.21
N GLU A 131 9.90 23.69 -12.82
CA GLU A 131 8.47 23.56 -12.54
C GLU A 131 7.67 23.15 -13.78
N LEU A 132 7.96 23.73 -14.96
CA LEU A 132 7.32 23.37 -16.22
C LEU A 132 7.69 21.96 -16.70
N GLU A 133 8.95 21.56 -16.55
CA GLU A 133 9.40 20.20 -16.84
C GLU A 133 8.73 19.19 -15.91
N GLY A 134 8.64 19.50 -14.61
CA GLY A 134 7.90 18.70 -13.64
C GLY A 134 6.42 18.55 -14.01
N ALA A 135 5.76 19.65 -14.38
CA ALA A 135 4.36 19.65 -14.83
C ALA A 135 4.16 18.83 -16.13
N LYS A 136 5.10 18.90 -17.06
CA LYS A 136 5.08 18.11 -18.30
C LYS A 136 5.17 16.61 -17.99
N VAL A 137 6.14 16.20 -17.16
CA VAL A 137 6.28 14.79 -16.76
C VAL A 137 5.03 14.32 -16.01
N TYR A 138 4.48 15.15 -15.12
CA TYR A 138 3.22 14.89 -14.43
C TYR A 138 2.09 14.60 -15.42
N MET A 139 1.88 15.45 -16.42
CA MET A 139 0.84 15.25 -17.44
C MET A 139 1.08 13.99 -18.29
N GLN A 140 2.33 13.69 -18.64
CA GLN A 140 2.67 12.49 -19.42
C GLN A 140 2.37 11.19 -18.65
N VAL A 141 2.63 11.16 -17.35
CA VAL A 141 2.29 10.02 -16.48
C VAL A 141 0.78 9.81 -16.43
N LEU A 142 0.01 10.90 -16.30
CA LEU A 142 -1.46 10.84 -16.31
C LEU A 142 -2.01 10.38 -17.66
N GLU A 143 -1.52 10.96 -18.76
CA GLU A 143 -1.92 10.60 -20.12
C GLU A 143 -1.66 9.12 -20.37
N GLN A 144 -0.47 8.62 -20.01
CA GLN A 144 -0.11 7.23 -20.20
C GLN A 144 -0.99 6.29 -19.36
N GLY A 145 -1.27 6.64 -18.10
CA GLY A 145 -2.19 5.89 -17.25
C GLY A 145 -3.60 5.82 -17.85
N LEU A 146 -4.14 6.96 -18.28
CA LEU A 146 -5.45 7.06 -18.92
C LEU A 146 -5.52 6.26 -20.23
N ARG A 147 -4.49 6.34 -21.06
CA ARG A 147 -4.42 5.59 -22.32
C ARG A 147 -4.38 4.08 -22.09
N LEU A 148 -3.66 3.61 -21.06
CA LEU A 148 -3.63 2.19 -20.70
C LEU A 148 -4.97 1.72 -20.14
N SER A 149 -5.62 2.54 -19.30
CA SER A 149 -6.97 2.30 -18.80
C SER A 149 -8.00 2.19 -19.94
N GLU A 150 -7.97 3.14 -20.88
CA GLU A 150 -8.86 3.13 -22.04
C GLU A 150 -8.66 1.88 -22.89
N LYS A 151 -7.41 1.53 -23.22
CA LYS A 151 -7.09 0.29 -23.95
C LYS A 151 -7.60 -0.96 -23.25
N ALA A 152 -7.49 -1.03 -21.92
CA ALA A 152 -7.98 -2.15 -21.13
C ALA A 152 -9.50 -2.28 -21.20
N THR A 153 -10.24 -1.18 -21.09
CA THR A 153 -11.70 -1.21 -21.22
C THR A 153 -12.15 -1.51 -22.66
N GLN A 154 -11.46 -0.98 -23.67
CA GLN A 154 -11.78 -1.22 -25.09
C GLN A 154 -11.55 -2.68 -25.48
N ALA A 155 -10.45 -3.29 -25.06
CA ALA A 155 -10.15 -4.71 -25.32
C ALA A 155 -11.25 -5.66 -24.81
N ILE A 156 -11.91 -5.30 -23.71
CA ILE A 156 -13.03 -6.06 -23.17
C ILE A 156 -14.35 -5.69 -23.86
N ARG A 157 -14.55 -4.43 -24.27
CA ARG A 157 -15.79 -3.95 -24.92
C ARG A 157 -15.99 -4.49 -26.32
N GLU A 158 -14.92 -4.66 -27.08
CA GLU A 158 -15.01 -5.28 -28.40
C GLU A 158 -15.62 -6.68 -28.24
N PRO A 159 -16.62 -7.05 -29.07
CA PRO A 159 -17.24 -8.36 -28.98
C PRO A 159 -16.17 -9.39 -29.38
N PRO A 160 -15.74 -10.26 -28.46
CA PRO A 160 -14.80 -11.28 -28.86
C PRO A 160 -15.55 -12.30 -29.73
N THR A 161 -14.90 -12.76 -30.80
CA THR A 161 -15.39 -13.89 -31.60
C THR A 161 -15.35 -15.22 -30.83
N VAL A 162 -14.79 -15.23 -29.61
CA VAL A 162 -14.52 -16.39 -28.75
C VAL A 162 -14.77 -16.01 -27.27
N SER A 163 -14.93 -16.99 -26.38
CA SER A 163 -14.98 -16.80 -24.91
C SER A 163 -13.83 -15.95 -24.37
N PHE A 164 -14.05 -15.30 -23.22
CA PHE A 164 -13.03 -14.52 -22.53
C PHE A 164 -11.76 -15.35 -22.26
N SER A 165 -10.61 -14.73 -22.52
CA SER A 165 -9.29 -15.33 -22.30
C SER A 165 -8.45 -14.38 -21.44
N GLY A 166 -7.53 -14.94 -20.64
CA GLY A 166 -6.61 -14.17 -19.81
C GLY A 166 -5.77 -13.15 -20.59
N ALA A 167 -5.57 -13.36 -21.89
CA ALA A 167 -4.89 -12.41 -22.80
C ALA A 167 -5.68 -11.10 -23.01
N ALA A 168 -7.01 -11.14 -22.88
CA ALA A 168 -7.84 -9.93 -22.97
C ALA A 168 -7.57 -8.94 -21.82
N LEU A 169 -6.94 -9.41 -20.73
CA LEU A 169 -6.50 -8.59 -19.61
C LEU A 169 -5.06 -8.08 -19.74
N ASP A 170 -4.32 -8.41 -20.80
CA ASP A 170 -2.93 -7.95 -20.97
C ASP A 170 -2.80 -6.41 -20.90
N PRO A 171 -3.71 -5.60 -21.49
CA PRO A 171 -3.65 -4.15 -21.32
C PRO A 171 -3.86 -3.71 -19.86
N PHE A 172 -4.69 -4.43 -19.09
CA PHE A 172 -4.87 -4.17 -17.66
C PHE A 172 -3.63 -4.58 -16.85
N ARG A 173 -2.98 -5.70 -17.19
CA ARG A 173 -1.69 -6.11 -16.59
C ARG A 173 -0.62 -5.04 -16.82
N ASN A 174 -0.60 -4.42 -18.00
CA ASN A 174 0.29 -3.31 -18.33
C ASN A 174 -0.01 -2.04 -17.53
N LEU A 175 -1.29 -1.72 -17.31
CA LEU A 175 -1.67 -0.62 -16.41
C LEU A 175 -1.20 -0.91 -14.98
N ARG A 176 -1.43 -2.12 -14.46
CA ARG A 176 -1.01 -2.50 -13.11
C ARG A 176 0.50 -2.42 -12.94
N SER A 177 1.27 -2.99 -13.87
CA SER A 177 2.74 -2.93 -13.80
C SER A 177 3.27 -1.49 -13.87
N PHE A 178 2.62 -0.63 -14.67
CA PHE A 178 2.90 0.79 -14.71
C PHE A 178 2.64 1.48 -13.35
N VAL A 179 1.49 1.24 -12.72
CA VAL A 179 1.15 1.82 -11.42
C VAL A 179 2.07 1.31 -10.30
N LEU A 180 2.37 0.02 -10.26
CA LEU A 180 3.30 -0.57 -9.28
C LEU A 180 4.70 0.02 -9.41
N ARG A 181 5.22 0.11 -10.64
CA ARG A 181 6.54 0.69 -10.90
C ARG A 181 6.59 2.18 -10.59
N ALA A 182 5.53 2.92 -10.89
CA ALA A 182 5.41 4.34 -10.49
C ALA A 182 5.43 4.48 -8.96
N THR A 183 4.72 3.59 -8.26
CA THR A 183 4.71 3.55 -6.79
C THR A 183 6.11 3.29 -6.22
N GLU A 184 6.80 2.27 -6.72
CA GLU A 184 8.15 1.89 -6.28
C GLU A 184 9.17 3.02 -6.47
N LEU A 185 9.16 3.67 -7.64
CA LEU A 185 10.05 4.79 -7.94
C LEU A 185 9.80 6.00 -7.03
N LEU A 186 8.52 6.28 -6.72
CA LEU A 186 8.13 7.40 -5.84
C LEU A 186 8.45 7.12 -4.37
N VAL A 187 8.35 5.87 -3.92
CA VAL A 187 8.74 5.47 -2.55
C VAL A 187 10.26 5.53 -2.37
N THR A 188 11.02 5.08 -3.37
CA THR A 188 12.50 5.04 -3.32
C THR A 188 13.13 6.43 -3.29
N SER A 189 12.45 7.44 -3.84
CA SER A 189 13.01 8.79 -4.03
C SER A 189 12.89 9.72 -2.80
N GLN A 190 12.39 9.24 -1.65
CA GLN A 190 12.34 9.90 -0.31
C GLN A 190 11.88 11.37 -0.25
N SER A 191 11.37 11.92 -1.36
CA SER A 191 10.93 13.31 -1.50
C SER A 191 9.43 13.31 -1.74
N THR A 192 8.67 13.04 -0.68
CA THR A 192 7.21 13.09 -0.69
C THR A 192 6.72 14.53 -0.76
N THR A 193 6.69 15.09 -1.95
CA THR A 193 5.94 16.33 -2.21
C THR A 193 4.43 16.02 -2.25
N PRO A 194 3.56 16.98 -1.92
CA PRO A 194 2.11 16.77 -2.01
C PRO A 194 1.67 16.37 -3.43
N THR A 195 2.35 16.87 -4.46
CA THR A 195 2.07 16.56 -5.88
C THR A 195 2.33 15.10 -6.23
N THR A 196 3.38 14.48 -5.67
CA THR A 196 3.70 13.06 -5.89
C THR A 196 2.69 12.13 -5.23
N LEU A 197 2.17 12.51 -4.06
CA LEU A 197 1.11 11.76 -3.38
C LEU A 197 -0.20 11.80 -4.18
N ASN A 198 -0.54 12.96 -4.75
CA ASN A 198 -1.73 13.11 -5.59
C ASN A 198 -1.68 12.25 -6.86
N ILE A 199 -0.51 12.16 -7.51
CA ILE A 199 -0.34 11.26 -8.68
C ILE A 199 -0.52 9.80 -8.27
N LEU A 200 0.04 9.41 -7.13
CA LEU A 200 -0.02 8.03 -6.67
C LEU A 200 -1.47 7.64 -6.39
N GLN A 201 -2.19 8.48 -5.64
CA GLN A 201 -3.60 8.28 -5.35
C GLN A 201 -4.42 8.21 -6.64
N PHE A 202 -4.22 9.15 -7.57
CA PHE A 202 -4.91 9.13 -8.85
C PHE A 202 -4.67 7.85 -9.64
N LEU A 203 -3.41 7.37 -9.72
CA LEU A 203 -3.08 6.16 -10.47
C LEU A 203 -3.67 4.91 -9.82
N GLN A 204 -3.69 4.83 -8.48
CA GLN A 204 -4.35 3.76 -7.74
C GLN A 204 -5.86 3.78 -7.95
N ASP A 205 -6.49 4.96 -7.85
CA ASP A 205 -7.91 5.15 -8.11
C ASP A 205 -8.27 4.81 -9.56
N LEU A 206 -7.43 5.21 -10.52
CA LEU A 206 -7.59 4.88 -11.93
C LEU A 206 -7.53 3.37 -12.16
N MET A 207 -6.58 2.67 -11.54
CA MET A 207 -6.47 1.22 -11.63
C MET A 207 -7.72 0.53 -11.04
N ALA A 208 -8.15 0.96 -9.85
CA ALA A 208 -9.35 0.41 -9.19
C ALA A 208 -10.63 0.67 -10.01
N GLN A 209 -10.77 1.88 -10.55
CA GLN A 209 -11.90 2.26 -11.40
C GLN A 209 -11.88 1.48 -12.72
N THR A 210 -10.72 1.30 -13.34
CA THR A 210 -10.58 0.49 -14.58
C THR A 210 -11.03 -0.96 -14.34
N TRP A 211 -10.63 -1.56 -13.21
CA TRP A 211 -11.08 -2.91 -12.85
C TRP A 211 -12.60 -2.97 -12.65
N LYS A 212 -13.16 -1.97 -11.97
CA LYS A 212 -14.61 -1.83 -11.77
C LYS A 212 -15.35 -1.67 -13.10
N ASP A 213 -14.80 -0.93 -14.06
CA ASP A 213 -15.40 -0.74 -15.38
C ASP A 213 -15.36 -2.03 -16.20
N ILE A 214 -14.24 -2.77 -16.18
CA ILE A 214 -14.11 -4.10 -16.79
C ILE A 214 -15.16 -5.06 -16.20
N LYS A 215 -15.26 -5.12 -14.87
CA LYS A 215 -16.29 -5.89 -14.16
C LYS A 215 -17.70 -5.47 -14.60
N GLY A 216 -17.94 -4.16 -14.73
CA GLY A 216 -19.23 -3.61 -15.18
C GLY A 216 -19.60 -4.03 -16.61
N ILE A 217 -18.64 -4.05 -17.54
CA ILE A 217 -18.85 -4.46 -18.94
C ILE A 217 -19.23 -5.94 -19.03
N LEU A 218 -18.51 -6.82 -18.32
CA LEU A 218 -18.84 -8.25 -18.33
C LEU A 218 -20.13 -8.55 -17.55
N SER A 219 -20.40 -7.83 -16.46
CA SER A 219 -21.66 -7.93 -15.73
C SER A 219 -22.86 -7.54 -16.61
N SER A 220 -22.75 -6.47 -17.40
CA SER A 220 -23.85 -6.05 -18.28
C SER A 220 -24.10 -7.04 -19.41
N ARG A 221 -23.05 -7.66 -19.96
CA ARG A 221 -23.17 -8.78 -20.92
C ARG A 221 -23.88 -9.98 -20.31
N LEU A 222 -23.51 -10.37 -19.09
CA LEU A 222 -24.18 -11.46 -18.37
C LEU A 222 -25.65 -11.12 -18.09
N ILE A 223 -25.96 -9.89 -17.65
CA ILE A 223 -27.33 -9.45 -17.41
C ILE A 223 -28.15 -9.50 -18.72
N ALA A 224 -27.61 -8.97 -19.82
CA ALA A 224 -28.28 -9.03 -21.13
C ALA A 224 -28.51 -10.47 -21.62
N ALA A 225 -27.57 -11.39 -21.37
CA ALA A 225 -27.76 -12.81 -21.67
C ALA A 225 -28.80 -13.46 -20.73
N SER A 226 -28.84 -13.05 -19.45
CA SER A 226 -29.79 -13.55 -18.46
C SER A 226 -31.23 -13.16 -18.77
N GLU A 227 -31.45 -11.96 -19.33
CA GLU A 227 -32.78 -11.50 -19.74
C GLU A 227 -33.38 -12.39 -20.84
N LYS A 228 -32.54 -12.91 -21.75
CA LYS A 228 -32.98 -13.83 -22.83
C LYS A 228 -33.47 -15.18 -22.30
N ILE A 229 -32.95 -15.61 -21.15
CA ILE A 229 -33.43 -16.82 -20.45
C ILE A 229 -34.54 -16.49 -19.42
N ALA A 230 -35.12 -15.28 -19.52
CA ALA A 230 -36.17 -14.74 -18.66
C ALA A 230 -35.78 -14.48 -17.20
N TRP A 231 -34.49 -14.41 -16.86
CA TRP A 231 -34.07 -13.99 -15.51
C TRP A 231 -34.51 -12.54 -15.22
N PRO A 232 -34.95 -12.18 -13.99
CA PRO A 232 -35.04 -12.98 -12.77
C PRO A 232 -36.45 -13.57 -12.52
N LEU A 233 -37.17 -13.99 -13.56
CA LEU A 233 -38.38 -14.80 -13.41
C LEU A 233 -38.02 -16.29 -13.30
N PRO A 234 -38.90 -17.15 -12.77
CA PRO A 234 -38.66 -18.60 -12.72
C PRO A 234 -38.29 -19.16 -14.10
N ILE A 235 -37.09 -19.75 -14.21
CA ILE A 235 -36.54 -20.22 -15.47
C ILE A 235 -37.00 -21.65 -15.73
N ASN A 236 -37.62 -21.88 -16.89
CA ASN A 236 -37.89 -23.22 -17.41
C ASN A 236 -36.91 -23.55 -18.53
N LEU A 237 -35.78 -24.18 -18.18
CA LEU A 237 -34.68 -24.46 -19.13
C LEU A 237 -35.10 -25.28 -20.36
N THR A 238 -36.18 -26.06 -20.27
CA THR A 238 -36.73 -26.84 -21.40
C THR A 238 -37.39 -25.98 -22.48
N THR A 239 -37.78 -24.76 -22.15
CA THR A 239 -38.48 -23.83 -23.06
C THR A 239 -37.54 -22.80 -23.69
N VAL A 240 -36.33 -22.67 -23.16
CA VAL A 240 -35.34 -21.68 -23.60
C VAL A 240 -34.57 -22.21 -24.82
N SER A 241 -34.28 -21.32 -25.76
CA SER A 241 -33.45 -21.65 -26.92
C SER A 241 -32.06 -22.16 -26.49
N PRO A 242 -31.52 -23.22 -27.14
CA PRO A 242 -30.17 -23.70 -26.83
C PRO A 242 -29.09 -22.63 -27.08
N VAL A 243 -29.32 -21.73 -28.04
CA VAL A 243 -28.40 -20.62 -28.35
C VAL A 243 -28.34 -19.61 -27.19
N ASP A 244 -29.48 -19.24 -26.63
CA ASP A 244 -29.54 -18.29 -25.51
C ASP A 244 -28.97 -18.89 -24.23
N THR A 245 -29.19 -20.19 -24.02
CA THR A 245 -28.61 -20.96 -22.91
C THR A 245 -27.09 -20.99 -23.00
N GLU A 246 -26.53 -21.20 -24.19
CA GLU A 246 -25.08 -21.23 -24.39
C GLU A 246 -24.46 -19.82 -24.31
N SER A 247 -25.17 -18.80 -24.79
CA SER A 247 -24.77 -17.41 -24.61
C SER A 247 -24.68 -17.04 -23.13
N PHE A 248 -25.64 -17.48 -22.31
CA PHE A 248 -25.59 -17.30 -20.87
C PHE A 248 -24.44 -18.08 -20.23
N ARG A 249 -24.27 -19.36 -20.60
CA ARG A 249 -23.18 -20.22 -20.10
C ARG A 249 -21.81 -19.59 -20.33
N THR A 250 -21.59 -19.08 -21.55
CA THR A 250 -20.35 -18.40 -21.93
C THR A 250 -20.15 -17.14 -21.09
N ALA A 251 -21.14 -16.25 -21.05
CA ALA A 251 -21.05 -15.00 -20.28
C ALA A 251 -20.83 -15.24 -18.77
N PHE A 252 -21.43 -16.30 -18.22
CA PHE A 252 -21.23 -16.70 -16.82
C PHE A 252 -19.79 -17.19 -16.60
N SER A 253 -19.29 -18.05 -17.49
CA SER A 253 -17.93 -18.58 -17.42
C SER A 253 -16.87 -17.49 -17.60
N ASP A 254 -17.12 -16.52 -18.50
CA ASP A 254 -16.26 -15.36 -18.69
C ASP A 254 -16.14 -14.53 -17.41
N MET A 255 -17.24 -14.36 -16.68
CA MET A 255 -17.26 -13.64 -15.41
C MET A 255 -16.48 -14.38 -14.30
N LEU A 256 -16.57 -15.72 -14.26
CA LEU A 256 -15.75 -16.54 -13.36
C LEU A 256 -14.26 -16.45 -13.72
N ALA A 257 -13.93 -16.48 -15.01
CA ALA A 257 -12.56 -16.32 -15.48
C ALA A 257 -12.00 -14.95 -15.07
N LEU A 258 -12.75 -13.86 -15.23
CA LEU A 258 -12.38 -12.53 -14.73
C LEU A 258 -12.08 -12.56 -13.22
N GLN A 259 -12.94 -13.20 -12.43
CA GLN A 259 -12.74 -13.30 -10.99
C GLN A 259 -11.47 -14.09 -10.64
N SER A 260 -11.21 -15.18 -11.35
CA SER A 260 -9.99 -15.99 -11.13
C SER A 260 -8.71 -15.18 -11.35
N GLU A 261 -8.70 -14.33 -12.38
CA GLU A 261 -7.58 -13.43 -12.69
C GLU A 261 -7.47 -12.31 -11.65
N GLY A 262 -8.60 -11.73 -11.24
CA GLY A 262 -8.67 -10.77 -10.13
C GLY A 262 -8.10 -11.32 -8.83
N GLU A 263 -8.32 -12.60 -8.56
CA GLU A 263 -7.77 -13.26 -7.38
C GLU A 263 -6.28 -13.55 -7.47
N ALA A 264 -5.79 -13.96 -8.64
CA ALA A 264 -4.36 -14.06 -8.89
C ALA A 264 -3.68 -12.69 -8.69
N PHE A 265 -4.37 -11.60 -9.01
CA PHE A 265 -3.86 -10.26 -8.78
C PHE A 265 -3.80 -9.88 -7.30
N ARG A 266 -4.86 -10.18 -6.53
CA ARG A 266 -4.93 -9.90 -5.09
C ARG A 266 -4.02 -10.80 -4.25
N SER A 267 -3.75 -12.03 -4.65
CA SER A 267 -2.79 -12.88 -3.93
C SER A 267 -1.36 -12.36 -4.00
N LEU A 268 -1.05 -11.49 -4.97
CA LEU A 268 0.25 -10.84 -5.12
C LEU A 268 0.37 -9.52 -4.33
N ASP A 269 -0.75 -8.88 -3.98
CA ASP A 269 -0.81 -7.66 -3.17
C ASP A 269 -1.37 -8.04 -1.77
N GLU A 270 -0.50 -8.34 -0.82
CA GLU A 270 -0.90 -8.78 0.53
C GLU A 270 -1.95 -7.84 1.19
N ALA A 271 -3.10 -8.44 1.53
CA ALA A 271 -4.03 -8.14 2.62
C ALA A 271 -4.20 -6.68 3.09
N THR A 272 -5.01 -5.88 2.38
CA THR A 272 -5.55 -4.60 2.93
C THR A 272 -7.01 -4.29 2.58
N GLY A 273 -7.71 -5.14 1.83
CA GLY A 273 -9.12 -4.91 1.55
C GLY A 273 -10.00 -5.35 2.73
N GLU A 274 -10.58 -4.40 3.46
CA GLU A 274 -11.78 -4.64 4.27
C GLU A 274 -12.86 -5.23 3.35
N LYS A 275 -13.08 -6.54 3.46
CA LYS A 275 -14.08 -7.25 2.66
C LYS A 275 -15.45 -6.95 3.25
N THR A 276 -16.40 -6.62 2.39
CA THR A 276 -17.76 -6.29 2.82
C THR A 276 -18.66 -7.50 2.72
N GLU A 277 -19.75 -7.54 3.51
CA GLU A 277 -20.84 -8.54 3.43
C GLU A 277 -21.42 -8.71 2.00
N ARG A 278 -21.10 -7.79 1.08
CA ARG A 278 -21.58 -7.75 -0.31
C ARG A 278 -20.65 -8.43 -1.31
N ASP A 279 -19.43 -8.76 -0.89
CA ASP A 279 -18.44 -9.37 -1.78
C ASP A 279 -18.75 -10.86 -1.92
N GLY A 280 -18.82 -11.35 -3.14
CA GLY A 280 -19.12 -12.73 -3.49
C GLY A 280 -18.56 -13.14 -4.84
N LEU A 281 -19.14 -14.19 -5.42
CA LEU A 281 -18.87 -14.54 -6.81
C LEU A 281 -19.41 -13.46 -7.74
N TYR A 282 -18.55 -12.87 -8.57
CA TYR A 282 -18.89 -11.77 -9.46
C TYR A 282 -20.07 -12.11 -10.39
N ALA A 283 -20.12 -13.36 -10.86
CA ALA A 283 -21.21 -13.85 -11.70
C ALA A 283 -22.55 -13.86 -10.93
N LEU A 284 -22.55 -14.32 -9.68
CA LEU A 284 -23.76 -14.35 -8.85
C LEU A 284 -24.16 -12.94 -8.37
N GLU A 285 -23.20 -12.08 -8.04
CA GLU A 285 -23.46 -10.67 -7.74
C GLU A 285 -24.19 -9.97 -8.90
N ALA A 286 -23.77 -10.22 -10.14
CA ALA A 286 -24.41 -9.69 -11.33
C ALA A 286 -25.85 -10.21 -11.49
N LEU A 287 -26.11 -11.48 -11.19
CA LEU A 287 -27.47 -12.06 -11.23
C LEU A 287 -28.37 -11.54 -10.11
N VAL A 288 -27.82 -11.21 -8.95
CA VAL A 288 -28.56 -10.59 -7.85
C VAL A 288 -28.93 -9.14 -8.16
N HIS A 289 -28.21 -8.45 -9.06
CA HIS A 289 -28.49 -7.05 -9.37
C HIS A 289 -29.92 -6.80 -9.92
N PRO A 290 -30.41 -7.52 -10.95
CA PRO A 290 -31.82 -7.43 -11.38
C PRO A 290 -32.84 -7.72 -10.26
N VAL A 291 -32.54 -8.68 -9.37
CA VAL A 291 -33.38 -9.00 -8.21
C VAL A 291 -33.45 -7.80 -7.25
N ALA A 292 -32.30 -7.21 -6.92
CA ALA A 292 -32.22 -6.04 -6.05
C ALA A 292 -32.94 -4.81 -6.63
N LEU A 293 -32.90 -4.63 -7.95
CA LEU A 293 -33.63 -3.56 -8.64
C LEU A 293 -35.15 -3.75 -8.53
N ARG A 294 -35.65 -4.98 -8.76
CA ARG A 294 -37.07 -5.31 -8.58
C ARG A 294 -37.50 -5.13 -7.13
N PHE A 295 -36.70 -5.61 -6.18
CA PHE A 295 -36.96 -5.40 -4.75
C PHE A 295 -37.07 -3.90 -4.44
N LYS A 296 -36.12 -3.08 -4.89
CA LYS A 296 -36.13 -1.63 -4.67
C LYS A 296 -37.39 -0.99 -5.25
N PHE A 297 -37.81 -1.40 -6.45
CA PHE A 297 -39.02 -0.89 -7.08
C PHE A 297 -40.29 -1.17 -6.25
N HIS A 298 -40.40 -2.37 -5.66
CA HIS A 298 -41.57 -2.74 -4.87
C HIS A 298 -41.53 -2.25 -3.42
N PHE A 299 -40.35 -2.25 -2.77
CA PHE A 299 -40.22 -2.08 -1.33
C PHE A 299 -39.45 -0.84 -0.89
N ASP A 300 -38.82 -0.07 -1.78
CA ASP A 300 -38.12 1.18 -1.41
C ASP A 300 -38.77 2.44 -2.02
N GLY A 301 -39.80 2.29 -2.86
CA GLY A 301 -40.48 3.40 -3.55
C GLY A 301 -41.75 3.90 -2.85
N THR A 302 -42.56 4.64 -3.60
CA THR A 302 -43.89 5.14 -3.17
C THR A 302 -45.02 4.14 -3.44
N ARG A 303 -44.68 2.90 -3.81
CA ARG A 303 -45.65 1.85 -4.12
C ARG A 303 -46.43 1.47 -2.85
N PRO A 304 -47.69 1.03 -2.98
CA PRO A 304 -48.48 0.54 -1.84
C PRO A 304 -47.89 -0.74 -1.20
N THR A 305 -46.93 -1.38 -1.87
CA THR A 305 -46.17 -2.52 -1.36
C THR A 305 -45.06 -2.14 -0.38
N ASN A 306 -44.66 -0.86 -0.31
CA ASN A 306 -43.70 -0.38 0.69
C ASN A 306 -44.44 0.01 1.98
N ARG A 307 -44.76 -1.00 2.78
CA ARG A 307 -45.49 -0.87 4.04
C ARG A 307 -44.64 -1.25 5.23
N LEU A 308 -44.51 -0.34 6.20
CA LEU A 308 -43.78 -0.60 7.45
C LEU A 308 -44.54 -1.56 8.38
N ASP A 309 -45.86 -1.62 8.25
CA ASP A 309 -46.73 -2.51 9.02
C ASP A 309 -46.80 -3.93 8.45
N LYS A 310 -46.25 -4.15 7.26
CA LYS A 310 -46.23 -5.43 6.55
C LYS A 310 -44.81 -5.91 6.20
N PRO A 311 -43.92 -6.06 7.20
CA PRO A 311 -42.55 -6.53 6.98
C PRO A 311 -42.51 -7.95 6.38
N GLU A 312 -43.53 -8.78 6.63
CA GLU A 312 -43.65 -10.12 6.04
C GLU A 312 -43.55 -10.11 4.50
N TRP A 313 -44.02 -9.06 3.83
CA TRP A 313 -44.04 -9.02 2.36
C TRP A 313 -42.65 -9.03 1.75
N TYR A 314 -41.72 -8.25 2.29
CA TYR A 314 -40.37 -8.17 1.73
C TYR A 314 -39.50 -9.38 2.16
N PHE A 315 -39.76 -9.95 3.34
CA PHE A 315 -39.10 -11.18 3.79
C PHE A 315 -39.54 -12.38 2.95
N THR A 316 -40.85 -12.60 2.82
CA THR A 316 -41.41 -13.67 1.98
C THR A 316 -40.98 -13.53 0.52
N HIS A 317 -40.88 -12.30 -0.01
CA HIS A 317 -40.41 -12.09 -1.37
C HIS A 317 -38.99 -12.63 -1.59
N ILE A 318 -38.04 -12.32 -0.68
CA ILE A 318 -36.66 -12.82 -0.80
C ILE A 318 -36.60 -14.34 -0.55
N LEU A 319 -37.38 -14.85 0.39
CA LEU A 319 -37.48 -16.30 0.66
C LEU A 319 -37.96 -17.05 -0.60
N ASN A 320 -39.01 -16.55 -1.25
CA ASN A 320 -39.54 -17.13 -2.47
C ASN A 320 -38.52 -17.11 -3.60
N ILE A 321 -37.78 -16.01 -3.78
CA ILE A 321 -36.72 -15.93 -4.80
C ILE A 321 -35.63 -16.98 -4.54
N ALA A 322 -35.19 -17.14 -3.29
CA ALA A 322 -34.21 -18.16 -2.94
C ALA A 322 -34.73 -19.58 -3.22
N HIS A 323 -36.01 -19.84 -2.97
CA HIS A 323 -36.65 -21.13 -3.21
C HIS A 323 -36.90 -21.41 -4.70
N GLU A 324 -37.53 -20.48 -5.43
CA GLU A 324 -37.91 -20.63 -6.84
C GLU A 324 -36.71 -20.84 -7.76
N HIS A 325 -35.58 -20.20 -7.46
CA HIS A 325 -34.36 -20.34 -8.25
C HIS A 325 -33.44 -21.48 -7.79
N ARG A 326 -33.80 -22.22 -6.74
CA ARG A 326 -32.97 -23.30 -6.18
C ARG A 326 -32.60 -24.35 -7.23
N GLY A 327 -33.58 -24.82 -8.01
CA GLY A 327 -33.33 -25.80 -9.06
C GLY A 327 -32.39 -25.29 -10.15
N PHE A 328 -32.49 -24.01 -10.52
CA PHE A 328 -31.57 -23.40 -11.48
C PHE A 328 -30.14 -23.31 -10.91
N MET A 329 -30.00 -22.95 -9.63
CA MET A 329 -28.69 -22.88 -8.97
C MET A 329 -28.04 -24.27 -8.84
N GLU A 330 -28.79 -25.27 -8.39
CA GLU A 330 -28.29 -26.62 -8.13
C GLU A 330 -28.00 -27.41 -9.43
N TYR A 331 -28.87 -27.33 -10.44
CA TYR A 331 -28.74 -28.18 -11.63
C TYR A 331 -28.07 -27.50 -12.82
N PHE A 332 -28.07 -26.17 -12.89
CA PHE A 332 -27.49 -25.45 -14.02
C PHE A 332 -26.24 -24.66 -13.67
N ILE A 333 -26.25 -23.92 -12.56
CA ILE A 333 -25.10 -23.08 -12.16
C ILE A 333 -24.01 -23.89 -11.45
N GLN A 334 -24.36 -24.81 -10.54
CA GLN A 334 -23.39 -25.62 -9.81
C GLN A 334 -22.40 -26.36 -10.74
N PRO A 335 -22.82 -27.01 -11.83
CA PRO A 335 -21.88 -27.64 -12.78
C PRO A 335 -20.94 -26.65 -13.49
N LEU A 336 -21.30 -25.37 -13.60
CA LEU A 336 -20.39 -24.33 -14.12
C LEU A 336 -19.31 -23.99 -13.11
N LEU A 337 -19.68 -23.87 -11.83
CA LEU A 337 -18.73 -23.62 -10.74
C LEU A 337 -17.76 -24.78 -10.59
N GLU A 338 -18.24 -26.03 -10.67
CA GLU A 338 -17.42 -27.25 -10.58
C GLU A 338 -16.33 -27.33 -11.65
N LYS A 339 -16.60 -26.80 -12.85
CA LYS A 339 -15.64 -26.72 -13.97
C LYS A 339 -14.65 -25.56 -13.84
N SER A 340 -14.86 -24.66 -12.89
CA SER A 340 -14.04 -23.47 -12.66
C SER A 340 -13.09 -23.65 -11.46
N SER A 341 -12.29 -22.63 -11.17
CA SER A 341 -11.48 -22.57 -9.94
C SER A 341 -12.31 -22.51 -8.65
N PHE A 342 -13.62 -22.29 -8.74
CA PHE A 342 -14.53 -22.09 -7.61
C PHE A 342 -15.38 -23.32 -7.26
N ARG A 343 -14.93 -24.53 -7.62
CA ARG A 343 -15.63 -25.80 -7.40
C ARG A 343 -16.08 -26.09 -5.95
N ASN A 344 -15.39 -25.49 -4.98
CA ASN A 344 -15.69 -25.68 -3.55
C ASN A 344 -16.86 -24.81 -3.08
N ILE A 345 -17.42 -23.95 -3.94
CA ILE A 345 -18.52 -23.05 -3.60
C ILE A 345 -19.85 -23.70 -3.96
N ASN A 346 -20.80 -23.65 -3.02
CA ASN A 346 -22.17 -24.04 -3.26
C ASN A 346 -22.94 -22.86 -3.86
N ALA A 347 -23.43 -23.02 -5.10
CA ALA A 347 -24.12 -21.97 -5.85
C ALA A 347 -25.37 -21.46 -5.14
N GLN A 348 -26.17 -22.37 -4.57
CA GLN A 348 -27.42 -22.02 -3.90
C GLN A 348 -27.18 -21.24 -2.61
N ASN A 349 -26.23 -21.69 -1.79
CA ASN A 349 -25.87 -20.99 -0.56
C ASN A 349 -25.26 -19.62 -0.88
N GLU A 350 -24.33 -19.55 -1.85
CA GLU A 350 -23.73 -18.28 -2.23
C GLU A 350 -24.76 -17.30 -2.80
N PHE A 351 -25.68 -17.78 -3.66
CA PHE A 351 -26.78 -16.95 -4.16
C PHE A 351 -27.68 -16.44 -3.03
N THR A 352 -28.09 -17.33 -2.12
CA THR A 352 -28.95 -16.98 -0.98
C THR A 352 -28.27 -15.96 -0.07
N ARG A 353 -26.97 -16.14 0.22
CA ARG A 353 -26.15 -15.21 1.00
C ARG A 353 -26.13 -13.82 0.37
N LEU A 354 -25.97 -13.74 -0.95
CA LEU A 354 -25.95 -12.47 -1.70
C LEU A 354 -27.32 -11.76 -1.74
N LEU A 355 -28.42 -12.44 -1.40
CA LEU A 355 -29.74 -11.79 -1.25
C LEU A 355 -29.88 -11.06 0.09
N PHE A 356 -29.23 -11.50 1.17
CA PHE A 356 -29.40 -10.91 2.50
C PHE A 356 -29.04 -9.41 2.58
N PRO A 357 -27.99 -8.90 1.89
CA PRO A 357 -27.71 -7.46 1.85
C PRO A 357 -28.87 -6.60 1.34
N ILE A 358 -29.80 -7.16 0.55
CA ILE A 358 -31.02 -6.47 0.12
C ILE A 358 -31.92 -6.18 1.32
N LEU A 359 -32.18 -7.20 2.15
CA LEU A 359 -32.97 -7.09 3.38
C LEU A 359 -32.26 -6.22 4.42
N ALA A 360 -30.97 -6.45 4.64
CA ALA A 360 -30.19 -5.68 5.61
C ALA A 360 -30.23 -4.18 5.29
N ARG A 361 -30.16 -3.80 4.01
CA ARG A 361 -30.31 -2.40 3.59
C ARG A 361 -31.72 -1.86 3.85
N LYS A 362 -32.77 -2.64 3.58
CA LYS A 362 -34.16 -2.25 3.85
C LYS A 362 -34.38 -2.01 5.33
N ILE A 363 -33.93 -2.93 6.17
CA ILE A 363 -34.02 -2.88 7.63
C ILE A 363 -33.27 -1.65 8.17
N ARG A 364 -31.98 -1.48 7.82
CA ARG A 364 -31.19 -0.33 8.28
C ARG A 364 -31.83 1.02 7.93
N ARG A 365 -32.60 1.09 6.83
CA ARG A 365 -33.35 2.29 6.45
C ARG A 365 -34.68 2.46 7.19
N SER A 366 -35.38 1.37 7.52
CA SER A 366 -36.70 1.42 8.17
C SER A 366 -36.62 1.53 9.68
N VAL A 367 -35.60 0.94 10.33
CA VAL A 367 -35.48 0.89 11.80
C VAL A 367 -35.59 2.27 12.47
N PRO A 368 -34.94 3.35 11.99
CA PRO A 368 -35.09 4.67 12.62
C PRO A 368 -36.56 5.15 12.71
N THR A 369 -37.41 4.78 11.76
CA THR A 369 -38.84 5.09 11.81
C THR A 369 -39.60 4.11 12.71
N LEU A 370 -39.23 2.82 12.67
CA LEU A 370 -39.84 1.77 13.48
C LEU A 370 -39.63 1.97 14.99
N LEU A 371 -38.50 2.57 15.40
CA LEU A 371 -38.23 2.89 16.82
C LEU A 371 -39.32 3.78 17.45
N THR A 372 -40.00 4.61 16.64
CA THR A 372 -41.12 5.45 17.11
C THR A 372 -42.42 4.67 17.30
N GLN A 373 -42.50 3.43 16.80
CA GLN A 373 -43.68 2.58 16.85
C GLN A 373 -43.31 1.15 17.34
N PRO A 374 -43.22 0.95 18.66
CA PRO A 374 -42.76 -0.30 19.26
C PRO A 374 -43.46 -1.56 18.75
N GLY A 375 -44.79 -1.51 18.56
CA GLY A 375 -45.55 -2.67 18.06
C GLY A 375 -45.16 -3.10 16.64
N LEU A 376 -44.89 -2.14 15.74
CA LEU A 376 -44.41 -2.44 14.39
C LEU A 376 -42.96 -2.92 14.41
N PHE A 377 -42.16 -2.39 15.33
CA PHE A 377 -40.78 -2.82 15.49
C PHE A 377 -40.68 -4.26 15.98
N ALA A 378 -41.42 -4.62 17.03
CA ALA A 378 -41.52 -5.99 17.54
C ALA A 378 -42.02 -6.97 16.47
N HIS A 379 -43.07 -6.60 15.71
CA HIS A 379 -43.55 -7.40 14.57
C HIS A 379 -42.46 -7.58 13.51
N THR A 380 -41.67 -6.55 13.21
CA THR A 380 -40.57 -6.64 12.24
C THR A 380 -39.47 -7.60 12.71
N ILE A 381 -39.10 -7.57 14.00
CA ILE A 381 -38.12 -8.50 14.59
C ILE A 381 -38.65 -9.93 14.53
N TYR A 382 -39.93 -10.14 14.89
CA TYR A 382 -40.56 -11.45 14.82
C TYR A 382 -40.57 -12.00 13.38
N GLN A 383 -40.93 -11.18 12.39
CA GLN A 383 -40.87 -11.59 10.98
C GLN A 383 -39.43 -11.87 10.50
N ALA A 384 -38.43 -11.17 11.03
CA ALA A 384 -37.02 -11.47 10.74
C ALA A 384 -36.60 -12.83 11.32
N LEU A 385 -37.03 -13.16 12.56
CA LEU A 385 -36.78 -14.47 13.17
C LEU A 385 -37.43 -15.61 12.39
N LEU A 386 -38.68 -15.44 11.95
CA LEU A 386 -39.37 -16.41 11.09
C LEU A 386 -38.69 -16.59 9.73
N PHE A 387 -38.17 -15.51 9.15
CA PHE A 387 -37.38 -15.59 7.91
C PHE A 387 -36.10 -16.40 8.14
N ASP A 388 -35.38 -16.11 9.24
CA ASP A 388 -34.13 -16.78 9.55
C ASP A 388 -34.33 -18.27 9.86
N SER A 389 -35.42 -18.66 10.55
CA SER A 389 -35.75 -20.07 10.76
C SER A 389 -36.10 -20.77 9.44
N ALA A 390 -36.93 -20.16 8.58
CA ALA A 390 -37.30 -20.73 7.29
C ALA A 390 -36.08 -20.94 6.37
N ILE A 391 -35.12 -20.02 6.37
CA ILE A 391 -33.87 -20.16 5.61
C ILE A 391 -33.01 -21.31 6.16
N ARG A 392 -32.92 -21.47 7.49
CA ARG A 392 -32.20 -22.59 8.12
C ARG A 392 -32.87 -23.93 7.81
N GLU A 393 -34.19 -24.00 7.90
CA GLU A 393 -34.99 -25.19 7.54
C GLU A 393 -34.86 -25.57 6.05
N ALA A 394 -34.71 -24.57 5.17
CA ALA A 394 -34.43 -24.80 3.76
C ALA A 394 -33.03 -25.40 3.50
N GLY A 395 -32.18 -25.51 4.54
CA GLY A 395 -30.85 -26.12 4.51
C GLY A 395 -29.71 -25.14 4.23
N PHE A 396 -29.95 -23.83 4.35
CA PHE A 396 -28.89 -22.83 4.15
C PHE A 396 -27.80 -22.93 5.21
N THR A 397 -26.54 -22.89 4.76
CA THR A 397 -25.37 -22.80 5.64
C THR A 397 -24.35 -21.84 5.03
N LEU A 398 -23.57 -21.16 5.88
CA LEU A 398 -22.43 -20.36 5.41
C LEU A 398 -21.27 -21.22 4.90
N ALA A 399 -21.29 -22.52 5.18
CA ALA A 399 -20.30 -23.45 4.65
C ALA A 399 -20.29 -23.39 3.12
N ASN A 400 -19.09 -23.44 2.55
CA ASN A 400 -18.88 -23.42 1.09
C ASN A 400 -19.45 -22.16 0.40
N THR A 401 -19.49 -21.02 1.10
CA THR A 401 -19.74 -19.70 0.51
C THR A 401 -18.44 -18.93 0.29
N TRP A 402 -18.48 -17.86 -0.50
CA TRP A 402 -17.30 -17.03 -0.77
C TRP A 402 -16.66 -16.46 0.50
N GLU A 403 -17.49 -16.12 1.48
CA GLU A 403 -17.10 -15.57 2.78
C GLU A 403 -16.24 -16.57 3.58
N CYS A 404 -16.67 -17.82 3.69
CA CYS A 404 -15.94 -18.87 4.41
C CYS A 404 -14.81 -19.52 3.60
N ALA A 405 -14.75 -19.32 2.28
CA ALA A 405 -13.71 -19.91 1.44
C ALA A 405 -12.32 -19.27 1.64
N ARG A 406 -12.26 -18.06 2.21
CA ARG A 406 -11.04 -17.25 2.26
C ARG A 406 -10.63 -16.77 3.64
N ASP A 407 -11.52 -16.85 4.62
CA ASP A 407 -11.23 -16.48 6.00
C ASP A 407 -11.02 -17.72 6.87
N SER A 408 -10.21 -17.59 7.92
CA SER A 408 -9.99 -18.59 8.97
C SER A 408 -11.25 -18.91 9.80
N HIS A 409 -12.39 -18.31 9.46
CA HIS A 409 -13.72 -18.56 10.01
C HIS A 409 -14.38 -19.82 9.42
N LYS A 410 -13.65 -20.93 9.35
CA LYS A 410 -14.27 -22.24 9.14
C LYS A 410 -15.19 -22.54 10.33
N GLY A 411 -16.51 -22.48 10.11
CA GLY A 411 -17.50 -22.90 11.10
C GLY A 411 -18.24 -21.79 11.85
N LYS A 412 -18.23 -20.54 11.39
CA LYS A 412 -19.19 -19.56 11.89
C LYS A 412 -20.59 -19.91 11.39
N GLU A 413 -21.53 -20.06 12.32
CA GLU A 413 -22.94 -20.16 11.99
C GLU A 413 -23.47 -18.82 11.49
N TRP A 414 -24.49 -18.87 10.64
CA TRP A 414 -25.13 -17.66 10.15
C TRP A 414 -25.92 -16.98 11.27
N PRO A 415 -25.57 -15.73 11.64
CA PRO A 415 -26.23 -15.02 12.73
C PRO A 415 -27.70 -14.68 12.41
N GLY A 416 -28.09 -14.73 11.13
CA GLY A 416 -29.42 -14.36 10.67
C GLY A 416 -29.48 -12.91 10.15
N VAL A 417 -30.55 -12.57 9.44
CA VAL A 417 -30.85 -11.17 9.10
C VAL A 417 -31.29 -10.40 10.33
N VAL A 418 -31.86 -11.07 11.34
CA VAL A 418 -32.27 -10.44 12.60
C VAL A 418 -31.09 -9.77 13.32
N ASP A 419 -29.87 -10.27 13.14
CA ASP A 419 -28.65 -9.71 13.72
C ASP A 419 -28.36 -8.28 13.21
N VAL A 420 -28.87 -7.90 12.04
CA VAL A 420 -28.79 -6.51 11.58
C VAL A 420 -29.49 -5.55 12.56
N ILE A 421 -30.53 -6.03 13.26
CA ILE A 421 -31.24 -5.29 14.29
C ILE A 421 -30.59 -5.53 15.65
N LEU A 422 -30.48 -6.79 16.06
CA LEU A 422 -30.07 -7.17 17.42
C LEU A 422 -28.57 -6.91 17.69
N GLY A 423 -27.72 -6.96 16.66
CA GLY A 423 -26.31 -6.62 16.76
C GLY A 423 -26.07 -5.12 16.97
N HIS A 424 -27.05 -4.26 16.69
CA HIS A 424 -26.95 -2.84 16.94
C HIS A 424 -27.46 -2.50 18.35
N LYS A 425 -26.54 -2.41 19.32
CA LYS A 425 -26.84 -2.24 20.75
C LYS A 425 -27.93 -1.20 21.05
N ALA A 426 -27.87 -0.02 20.44
CA ALA A 426 -28.85 1.04 20.69
C ALA A 426 -30.28 0.65 20.23
N TRP A 427 -30.41 -0.11 19.15
CA TRP A 427 -31.72 -0.56 18.66
C TRP A 427 -32.27 -1.70 19.51
N PHE A 428 -31.38 -2.59 19.95
CA PHE A 428 -31.70 -3.66 20.87
C PHE A 428 -32.18 -3.12 22.24
N ASP A 429 -31.46 -2.17 22.82
CA ASP A 429 -31.78 -1.59 24.13
C ASP A 429 -33.15 -0.89 24.11
N GLU A 430 -33.43 -0.11 23.05
CA GLU A 430 -34.73 0.56 22.86
C GLU A 430 -35.88 -0.44 22.67
N TRP A 431 -35.65 -1.50 21.90
CA TRP A 431 -36.64 -2.57 21.74
C TRP A 431 -36.92 -3.27 23.07
N MET A 432 -35.88 -3.68 23.79
CA MET A 432 -35.99 -4.38 25.07
C MET A 432 -36.74 -3.55 26.11
N GLU A 433 -36.46 -2.25 26.18
CA GLU A 433 -37.17 -1.36 27.10
C GLU A 433 -38.64 -1.18 26.69
N ALA A 434 -38.92 -1.07 25.39
CA ALA A 434 -40.30 -0.97 24.90
C ALA A 434 -41.10 -2.27 25.15
N GLU A 435 -40.48 -3.44 24.98
CA GLU A 435 -41.07 -4.75 25.27
C GLU A 435 -41.33 -4.94 26.77
N ARG A 436 -40.38 -4.49 27.61
CA ARG A 436 -40.53 -4.48 29.07
C ARG A 436 -41.73 -3.62 29.48
N GLN A 437 -41.83 -2.39 28.98
CA GLN A 437 -42.96 -1.49 29.27
C GLN A 437 -44.28 -2.02 28.73
N PHE A 438 -44.29 -2.70 27.58
CA PHE A 438 -45.49 -3.32 27.02
C PHE A 438 -45.98 -4.48 27.89
N THR A 439 -45.08 -5.38 28.29
CA THR A 439 -45.39 -6.51 29.17
C THR A 439 -45.83 -6.05 30.56
N GLU A 440 -45.16 -5.04 31.13
CA GLU A 440 -45.52 -4.45 32.43
C GLU A 440 -46.92 -3.82 32.39
N ARG A 441 -47.29 -3.14 31.30
CA ARG A 441 -48.65 -2.61 31.12
C ARG A 441 -49.70 -3.72 31.06
N GLN A 442 -49.47 -4.78 30.27
CA GLN A 442 -50.40 -5.91 30.21
C GLN A 442 -50.53 -6.62 31.55
N TYR A 443 -49.43 -6.80 32.27
CA TYR A 443 -49.44 -7.37 33.61
C TYR A 443 -50.29 -6.52 34.57
N ASN A 444 -50.07 -5.19 34.58
CA ASN A 444 -50.82 -4.27 35.41
C ASN A 444 -52.31 -4.27 35.04
N GLU A 445 -52.66 -4.32 33.75
CA GLU A 445 -54.05 -4.45 33.30
C GLU A 445 -54.70 -5.74 33.81
N ILE A 446 -53.99 -6.87 33.75
CA ILE A 446 -54.49 -8.17 34.23
C ILE A 446 -54.74 -8.14 35.75
N ILE A 447 -53.85 -7.53 36.53
CA ILE A 447 -53.96 -7.50 38.00
C ILE A 447 -54.97 -6.47 38.49
N LEU A 448 -55.06 -5.32 37.82
CA LEU A 448 -56.00 -4.26 38.17
C LEU A 448 -57.42 -4.53 37.66
N SER A 449 -57.61 -5.57 36.84
CA SER A 449 -58.93 -5.98 36.37
C SER A 449 -59.85 -6.33 37.54
N PRO A 450 -61.12 -5.88 37.57
CA PRO A 450 -62.04 -6.12 38.68
C PRO A 450 -62.37 -7.61 38.89
N ASP A 451 -62.16 -8.44 37.87
CA ASP A 451 -62.34 -9.89 37.88
C ASP A 451 -61.02 -10.68 38.12
N ALA A 452 -59.90 -9.99 38.34
CA ALA A 452 -58.56 -10.58 38.39
C ALA A 452 -58.47 -11.73 39.41
N PHE A 453 -58.96 -11.50 40.62
CA PHE A 453 -58.92 -12.47 41.72
C PHE A 453 -60.19 -13.34 41.82
N ALA A 454 -61.12 -13.21 40.86
CA ALA A 454 -62.27 -14.10 40.80
C ALA A 454 -61.80 -15.50 40.39
N PHE A 455 -62.34 -16.52 41.07
CA PHE A 455 -62.19 -17.91 40.68
C PHE A 455 -63.08 -18.17 39.47
N THR A 456 -62.55 -18.84 38.45
CA THR A 456 -63.39 -19.37 37.38
C THR A 456 -64.25 -20.51 37.90
N ASN A 457 -65.55 -20.43 37.64
CA ASN A 457 -66.47 -21.55 37.70
C ASN A 457 -66.77 -22.01 36.27
N ASP A 458 -65.72 -22.34 35.52
CA ASP A 458 -65.84 -22.88 34.16
C ASP A 458 -65.27 -24.28 34.12
N ASP A 459 -65.76 -25.13 35.03
CA ASP A 459 -65.72 -26.56 34.85
C ASP A 459 -67.16 -26.95 34.49
N GLY A 460 -67.42 -27.07 33.18
CA GLY A 460 -68.60 -27.75 32.66
C GLY A 460 -68.58 -29.27 32.93
N GLU A 461 -68.05 -29.69 34.08
CA GLU A 461 -67.99 -31.07 34.52
C GLU A 461 -68.44 -31.13 35.99
N GLU A 462 -69.75 -31.25 36.18
CA GLU A 462 -70.31 -31.84 37.39
C GLU A 462 -69.76 -33.26 37.52
N ASN A 463 -68.65 -33.43 38.25
CA ASN A 463 -68.23 -34.61 39.04
C ASN A 463 -66.70 -34.80 39.04
N GLN A 464 -65.96 -34.00 39.82
CA GLN A 464 -64.69 -34.46 40.38
C GLN A 464 -64.56 -34.11 41.87
N PRO A 465 -64.13 -35.06 42.72
CA PRO A 465 -64.01 -34.86 44.15
C PRO A 465 -62.74 -34.04 44.46
N PHE A 466 -62.93 -32.93 45.20
CA PHE A 466 -61.96 -32.21 46.03
C PHE A 466 -60.47 -32.62 45.89
N SER A 467 -59.73 -32.02 44.95
CA SER A 467 -58.32 -31.62 45.11
C SER A 467 -57.73 -30.97 43.85
N GLU A 468 -58.40 -29.98 43.26
CA GLU A 468 -57.72 -29.03 42.36
C GLU A 468 -58.00 -27.62 42.85
N MET A 469 -56.94 -26.89 43.21
CA MET A 469 -57.04 -25.50 43.64
C MET A 469 -57.64 -24.70 42.48
N LYS A 470 -58.81 -24.07 42.71
CA LYS A 470 -59.45 -23.21 41.72
C LYS A 470 -58.48 -22.12 41.28
N THR A 471 -58.20 -22.05 39.98
CA THR A 471 -57.31 -21.02 39.43
C THR A 471 -58.04 -19.67 39.37
N THR A 472 -57.35 -18.59 39.71
CA THR A 472 -57.87 -17.23 39.50
C THR A 472 -57.77 -16.85 38.03
N ASN A 473 -58.66 -15.97 37.57
CA ASN A 473 -58.57 -15.41 36.21
C ASN A 473 -57.21 -14.75 35.94
N SER A 474 -56.66 -14.06 36.92
CA SER A 474 -55.33 -13.44 36.84
C SER A 474 -54.23 -14.46 36.62
N ALA A 475 -54.21 -15.59 37.34
CA ALA A 475 -53.20 -16.62 37.18
C ALA A 475 -53.19 -17.22 35.77
N ARG A 476 -54.39 -17.45 35.19
CA ARG A 476 -54.52 -17.94 33.81
C ARG A 476 -54.06 -16.91 32.78
N ARG A 477 -54.48 -15.64 32.94
CA ARG A 477 -54.08 -14.56 32.02
C ARG A 477 -52.58 -14.25 32.11
N ILE A 478 -51.99 -14.30 33.31
CA ILE A 478 -50.54 -14.14 33.51
C ILE A 478 -49.79 -15.32 32.88
N LYS A 479 -50.26 -16.56 33.06
CA LYS A 479 -49.67 -17.72 32.38
C LYS A 479 -49.73 -17.54 30.86
N ALA A 480 -50.87 -17.13 30.30
CA ALA A 480 -51.00 -16.86 28.88
C ALA A 480 -50.08 -15.73 28.40
N LEU A 481 -49.91 -14.66 29.18
CA LEU A 481 -48.96 -13.59 28.90
C LEU A 481 -47.52 -14.11 28.91
N LEU A 482 -47.14 -14.95 29.89
CA LEU A 482 -45.83 -15.57 29.96
C LEU A 482 -45.60 -16.48 28.75
N ASP A 483 -46.55 -17.36 28.45
CA ASP A 483 -46.51 -18.28 27.31
C ASP A 483 -46.37 -17.50 25.99
N GLN A 484 -47.10 -16.38 25.84
CA GLN A 484 -47.01 -15.49 24.67
C GLN A 484 -45.61 -14.86 24.55
N VAL A 485 -45.07 -14.28 25.62
CA VAL A 485 -43.74 -13.68 25.61
C VAL A 485 -42.68 -14.74 25.33
N THR A 486 -42.75 -15.90 26.00
CA THR A 486 -41.78 -16.99 25.77
C THR A 486 -41.89 -17.60 24.38
N GLY A 487 -43.10 -17.80 23.86
CA GLY A 487 -43.34 -18.39 22.54
C GLY A 487 -43.00 -17.46 21.38
N THR A 488 -42.80 -16.17 21.62
CA THR A 488 -42.34 -15.21 20.60
C THR A 488 -40.83 -15.30 20.39
N TYR A 489 -40.07 -15.83 21.36
CA TYR A 489 -38.60 -15.79 21.40
C TYR A 489 -37.90 -17.14 21.56
N LEU A 490 -38.67 -18.24 21.67
CA LEU A 490 -38.21 -19.63 21.56
C LEU A 490 -38.44 -20.13 20.14
#